data_AF-A0AAQ0CWP3-F1
#
_entry.id   AF-A0AAQ0CWP3-F1
#
_cell.length_a   1.000
_cell.length_b   1.000
_cell.length_c   1.000
_cell.angle_alpha   90.00
_cell.angle_beta   90.00
_cell.angle_gamma   90.00
#
_symmetry.space_group_name_H-M   'P 1'
#
loop_
_entity.id
_entity.type
_entity.pdbx_description
1 polymer ?
#
loop_
_entity_poly.entity_id
_entity_poly.type
_entity_poly.pdbx_seq_one_letter_code
_entity_poly.pdbx_strand_id
1 'polypeptide(L)' 'MLTAHEFAALFLAHHAPEQIQIDRDDIVALVERHLIVMERDAASGQHRPALTADGLSVLRCVQRQDGARFDATEA' A
#
# COMPACT_ATOMS: atom_id res chain seq x y z
N MET A 1 -13.16 6.59 -4.55
CA MET A 1 -11.89 7.31 -4.32
C MET A 1 -11.26 6.75 -3.05
N LEU A 2 -9.93 6.75 -2.92
CA LEU A 2 -9.30 6.32 -1.66
C LEU A 2 -9.41 7.43 -0.61
N THR A 3 -9.74 7.09 0.62
CA THR A 3 -9.61 7.98 1.78
C THR A 3 -8.12 8.12 2.15
N ALA A 4 -7.80 9.10 3.00
CA ALA A 4 -6.44 9.27 3.49
C ALA A 4 -5.93 8.04 4.27
N HIS A 5 -6.82 7.36 5.02
CA HIS A 5 -6.47 6.15 5.76
C HIS A 5 -6.25 4.96 4.84
N GLU A 6 -7.11 4.75 3.84
CA GLU A 6 -6.91 3.70 2.82
C GLU A 6 -5.61 3.94 2.05
N PHE A 7 -5.29 5.19 1.70
CA PHE A 7 -4.02 5.49 1.04
C PHE A 7 -2.80 5.23 1.94
N ALA A 8 -2.86 5.63 3.22
CA ALA A 8 -1.81 5.34 4.19
C ALA A 8 -1.60 3.83 4.39
N ALA A 9 -2.69 3.06 4.45
CA ALA A 9 -2.65 1.61 4.52
C ALA A 9 -2.02 1.00 3.26
N LEU A 10 -2.36 1.49 2.07
CA LEU A 10 -1.75 1.06 0.81
C LEU A 10 -0.24 1.36 0.77
N PHE A 11 0.17 2.52 1.26
CA PHE A 11 1.57 2.90 1.36
C PHE A 11 2.34 2.00 2.35
N LEU A 12 1.77 1.76 3.53
CA LEU A 12 2.34 0.85 4.53
C LEU A 12 2.42 -0.59 4.01
N ALA A 13 1.46 -1.06 3.20
CA ALA A 13 1.50 -2.39 2.63
C ALA A 13 2.69 -2.58 1.68
N HIS A 14 3.21 -1.49 1.11
CA HIS A 14 4.39 -1.52 0.25
C HIS A 14 5.70 -1.44 1.04
N HIS A 15 5.75 -0.58 2.06
CA HIS A 15 7.01 -0.22 2.72
C HIS A 15 7.23 -0.90 4.08
N ALA A 16 6.17 -1.33 4.75
CA ALA A 16 6.20 -1.91 6.09
C ALA A 16 4.99 -2.85 6.34
N PRO A 17 4.82 -3.91 5.53
CA PRO A 17 3.65 -4.79 5.61
C PRO A 17 3.50 -5.49 6.98
N GLU A 18 4.59 -5.67 7.73
CA GLU A 18 4.57 -6.19 9.10
C GLU A 18 3.90 -5.28 10.13
N GLN A 19 3.77 -3.99 9.83
CA GLN A 19 3.16 -3.01 10.74
C GLN A 19 1.65 -2.89 10.54
N ILE A 20 1.09 -3.56 9.53
CA ILE A 20 -0.33 -3.48 9.21
C ILE A 20 -1.15 -4.42 10.09
N GLN A 21 -2.17 -3.84 10.71
CA GLN A 21 -3.26 -4.58 11.33
C GLN A 21 -4.24 -5.02 10.26
N ILE A 22 -4.34 -6.33 10.02
CA ILE A 22 -5.08 -6.92 8.90
C ILE A 22 -6.62 -6.82 9.04
N ASP A 23 -7.14 -6.70 10.27
CA ASP A 23 -8.57 -6.68 10.58
C ASP A 23 -9.21 -5.28 10.50
N ARG A 24 -8.53 -4.33 9.86
CA ARG A 24 -9.01 -2.95 9.71
C ARG A 24 -9.89 -2.83 8.47
N ASP A 25 -10.98 -2.06 8.57
CA ASP A 25 -11.88 -1.79 7.43
C ASP A 25 -11.15 -1.24 6.21
N ASP A 26 -10.09 -0.45 6.43
CA ASP A 26 -9.24 0.09 5.37
C ASP A 26 -8.58 -1.03 4.55
N ILE A 27 -8.14 -2.12 5.20
CA ILE A 27 -7.51 -3.27 4.54
C ILE A 27 -8.54 -4.09 3.78
N VAL A 28 -9.71 -4.30 4.37
CA VAL A 28 -10.84 -4.97 3.70
C VAL A 28 -11.20 -4.21 2.41
N ALA A 29 -11.36 -2.90 2.48
CA ALA A 29 -11.67 -2.07 1.32
C ALA A 29 -10.57 -2.12 0.24
N LEU A 30 -9.29 -2.15 0.62
CA LEU A 30 -8.19 -2.29 -0.35
C LEU A 30 -8.17 -3.66 -1.05
N VAL A 31 -8.53 -4.73 -0.34
CA VAL A 31 -8.68 -6.08 -0.92
C VAL A 31 -9.88 -6.14 -1.87
N GLU A 32 -11.04 -5.62 -1.46
CA GLU A 32 -12.25 -5.56 -2.29
C GLU A 32 -12.00 -4.76 -3.59
N ARG A 33 -11.14 -3.75 -3.52
CA ARG A 33 -10.74 -2.91 -4.65
C ARG A 33 -9.56 -3.49 -5.44
N HIS A 34 -9.10 -4.69 -5.09
CA HIS A 34 -8.00 -5.40 -5.75
C HIS A 34 -6.68 -4.61 -5.79
N LEU A 35 -6.45 -3.74 -4.81
CA LEU A 35 -5.20 -2.96 -4.71
C LEU A 35 -4.14 -3.69 -3.89
N ILE A 36 -4.55 -4.59 -3.01
CA ILE A 36 -3.69 -5.49 -2.27
C ILE A 36 -4.25 -6.91 -2.27
N VAL A 37 -3.41 -7.88 -1.96
CA VAL A 37 -3.75 -9.28 -1.69
C VAL A 37 -3.17 -9.69 -0.35
N MET A 38 -3.78 -10.69 0.30
CA MET A 38 -3.27 -11.26 1.55
C MET A 38 -2.45 -12.51 1.24
N GLU A 39 -1.13 -12.38 1.32
CA GLU A 39 -0.20 -13.48 1.12
C GLU A 39 0.17 -14.13 2.45
N ARG A 40 0.46 -15.43 2.43
CA ARG A 40 0.96 -16.11 3.62
C ARG A 40 2.47 -16.02 3.63
N ASP A 41 3.01 -15.34 4.64
CA ASP A 41 4.44 -15.26 4.87
C ASP A 41 4.99 -16.64 5.23
N ALA A 42 5.97 -17.12 4.46
CA ALA A 42 6.51 -18.48 4.62
C ALA A 42 7.35 -18.64 5.91
N ALA A 43 7.92 -17.56 6.43
CA ALA A 43 8.82 -17.61 7.59
C ALA A 43 8.04 -17.57 8.92
N SER A 44 7.00 -16.76 8.99
CA SER A 44 6.17 -16.55 10.19
C SER A 44 4.82 -17.26 10.13
N GLY A 45 4.40 -17.72 8.96
CA GLY A 45 3.10 -18.34 8.74
C GLY A 45 1.91 -17.37 8.79
N GLN A 46 2.17 -16.08 9.00
CA GLN A 46 1.16 -15.02 9.15
C GLN A 46 0.68 -14.50 7.79
N HIS A 47 -0.55 -13.99 7.73
CA HIS A 47 -1.03 -13.29 6.56
C HIS A 47 -0.48 -11.86 6.53
N ARG A 48 0.10 -11.46 5.41
CA ARG A 48 0.64 -10.13 5.17
C ARG A 48 0.04 -9.53 3.91
N PRO A 49 -0.28 -8.23 3.92
CA PRO A 49 -0.71 -7.56 2.71
C PRO A 49 0.46 -7.41 1.74
N ALA A 50 0.20 -7.64 0.46
CA ALA A 50 1.12 -7.39 -0.65
C ALA A 50 0.40 -6.60 -1.74
N LEU A 51 1.11 -5.70 -2.42
CA LEU A 51 0.49 -4.89 -3.47
C LEU A 51 0.21 -5.70 -4.73
N THR A 52 -0.92 -5.41 -5.35
CA THR A 52 -1.16 -5.79 -6.75
C THR A 52 -0.47 -4.79 -7.69
N ALA A 53 -0.44 -5.13 -8.98
CA ALA A 53 0.01 -4.20 -10.02
C ALA A 53 -0.81 -2.90 -10.05
N ASP A 54 -2.10 -2.99 -9.73
CA ASP A 54 -3.01 -1.83 -9.68
C ASP A 54 -2.71 -0.97 -8.45
N GLY A 55 -2.54 -1.58 -7.27
CA GLY A 55 -2.11 -0.88 -6.06
C GLY A 55 -0.79 -0.12 -6.26
N LEU A 56 0.19 -0.76 -6.90
CA LEU A 56 1.48 -0.13 -7.20
C LEU A 56 1.33 1.04 -8.19
N SER A 57 0.42 0.91 -9.16
CA SER A 57 0.15 1.99 -10.12
C SER A 57 -0.52 3.19 -9.47
N VAL A 58 -1.40 2.98 -8.49
CA VAL A 58 -1.99 4.05 -7.67
C VAL A 58 -0.91 4.80 -6.89
N LEU A 59 -0.02 4.10 -6.18
CA LEU A 59 1.07 4.74 -5.43
C LEU A 59 1.99 5.56 -6.35
N ARG A 60 2.39 5.01 -7.49
CA ARG A 60 3.24 5.72 -8.48
C ARG A 60 2.56 6.94 -9.08
N CYS A 61 1.24 6.91 -9.25
CA CYS A 61 0.50 8.06 -9.76
C CYS A 61 0.60 9.24 -8.79
N VAL A 62 0.41 9.00 -7.49
CA VAL A 62 0.50 10.04 -6.46
C VAL A 62 1.93 10.54 -6.29
N GLN A 63 2.92 9.64 -6.23
CA GLN A 63 4.34 10.02 -6.16
C GLN A 63 4.78 10.87 -7.36
N ARG A 64 4.20 10.68 -8.55
CA ARG A 64 4.47 11.54 -9.70
C ARG A 64 3.86 12.94 -9.53
N GLN A 65 2.68 13.05 -8.91
CA GLN A 65 2.07 14.35 -8.62
C GLN A 65 2.86 15.10 -7.52
N ASP A 66 3.38 14.39 -6.53
CA ASP A 66 4.27 14.94 -5.50
C ASP A 66 5.70 15.19 -6.03
N GLY A 67 6.15 14.44 -7.03
CA GLY A 67 7.45 14.57 -7.69
C GLY A 67 7.64 15.89 -8.45
N ALA A 68 6.58 16.61 -8.79
CA ALA A 68 6.68 18.02 -9.23
C ALA A 68 7.12 18.98 -8.12
N ARG A 69 7.14 18.53 -6.85
CA ARG A 69 7.60 19.26 -5.67
C ARG A 69 8.79 18.60 -4.96
N PHE A 70 9.14 17.37 -5.33
CA PHE A 70 10.27 16.61 -4.78
C PHE A 70 11.44 16.44 -5.77
N ASP A 71 11.53 17.30 -6.78
CA ASP A 71 12.78 17.50 -7.54
C ASP A 71 13.70 18.47 -6.75
N ALA A 72 14.06 18.04 -5.54
CA ALA A 72 15.08 18.70 -4.73
C ALA A 72 16.15 17.66 -4.39
N THR A 73 17.08 17.53 -5.33
CA THR A 73 18.50 17.26 -5.08
C THR A 73 18.83 15.88 -4.51
N GLU A 74 19.04 14.91 -5.41
CA GLU A 74 20.19 14.02 -5.25
C GLU A 74 21.43 14.75 -5.77
N ALA A 75 22.36 15.07 -4.85
CA ALA A 75 23.74 15.47 -5.11
C ALA A 75 24.63 14.76 -4.09
#